data_AF-A0A7R7ICK6-F1
#
_entry.id   AF-A0A7R7ICK6-F1
#
_cell.length_a   1.000
_cell.length_b   1.000
_cell.length_c   1.000
_cell.angle_alpha   90.00
_cell.angle_beta   90.00
_cell.angle_gamma   90.00
#
_symmetry.space_group_name_H-M   'P 1'
#
loop_
_entity.id
_entity.type
_entity.pdbx_description
1 polymer ?
#
loop_
_entity_poly.entity_id
_entity_poly.type
_entity_poly.pdbx_seq_one_letter_code
_entity_poly.pdbx_strand_id
1 'polypeptide(L)'
;MDNNSIEISTQILDSDTASMIEELNAVRNQMKSMFDEVIELNTMWEGPANNAFKEQFGIDHATFTELCTSVEKFIECMQFASKEYTKCESSIGQSIAAITL
;
A
#
# COMPACT_ATOMS: atom_id res chain seq x y z
N MET A 1 -19.72 -19.13 -16.40
CA MET A 1 -18.74 -18.59 -15.44
C MET A 1 -19.55 -18.23 -14.21
N ASP A 2 -19.31 -18.92 -13.10
CA ASP A 2 -20.20 -18.88 -11.93
C ASP A 2 -20.00 -17.60 -11.12
N ASN A 3 -21.11 -16.93 -10.81
CA ASN A 3 -21.18 -15.68 -10.04
C ASN A 3 -20.42 -15.79 -8.71
N ASN A 4 -20.48 -16.97 -8.09
CA ASN A 4 -19.82 -17.28 -6.82
C ASN A 4 -18.28 -17.21 -6.89
N SER A 5 -17.67 -17.43 -8.06
CA SER A 5 -16.21 -17.41 -8.21
C SER A 5 -15.64 -15.98 -8.23
N ILE A 6 -16.40 -15.04 -8.81
CA ILE A 6 -16.00 -13.63 -8.91
C ILE A 6 -16.16 -12.94 -7.55
N GLU A 7 -17.27 -13.18 -6.84
CA GLU A 7 -17.51 -12.66 -5.48
C GLU A 7 -16.46 -13.14 -4.47
N ILE A 8 -16.07 -14.42 -4.53
CA ILE A 8 -14.98 -14.94 -3.69
C ILE A 8 -13.65 -14.27 -4.06
N SER A 9 -13.40 -14.01 -5.34
CA SER A 9 -12.16 -13.37 -5.80
C SER A 9 -12.05 -11.90 -5.37
N THR A 10 -13.15 -11.14 -5.34
CA THR A 10 -13.16 -9.75 -4.85
C THR A 10 -12.98 -9.69 -3.33
N GLN A 11 -13.57 -10.63 -2.58
CA GLN A 11 -13.35 -10.73 -1.13
C GLN A 11 -11.89 -11.01 -0.76
N ILE A 12 -11.22 -11.91 -1.50
CA ILE A 12 -9.79 -12.19 -1.30
C ILE A 12 -8.97 -10.93 -1.62
N LEU A 13 -9.28 -10.24 -2.72
CA LEU A 13 -8.59 -9.01 -3.10
C LEU A 13 -8.74 -7.89 -2.05
N ASP A 14 -9.93 -7.76 -1.45
CA ASP A 14 -10.19 -6.81 -0.38
C ASP A 14 -9.42 -7.17 0.91
N SER A 15 -9.35 -8.46 1.26
CA SER A 15 -8.57 -8.94 2.40
C SER A 15 -7.06 -8.72 2.21
N ASP A 16 -6.55 -9.00 1.00
CA ASP A 16 -5.15 -8.79 0.67
C ASP A 16 -4.78 -7.31 0.70
N THR A 17 -5.62 -6.45 0.12
CA THR A 17 -5.38 -4.99 0.17
C THR A 17 -5.42 -4.45 1.60
N ALA A 18 -6.32 -4.93 2.45
CA ALA A 18 -6.34 -4.56 3.87
C ALA A 18 -5.04 -4.94 4.59
N SER A 19 -4.57 -6.18 4.38
CA SER A 19 -3.31 -6.66 4.97
C SER A 19 -2.11 -5.86 4.47
N MET A 20 -2.06 -5.56 3.18
CA MET A 20 -1.00 -4.74 2.59
C MET A 20 -0.98 -3.31 3.13
N ILE A 21 -2.14 -2.72 3.44
CA ILE A 21 -2.24 -1.40 4.08
C ILE A 21 -1.67 -1.43 5.49
N GLU A 22 -2.00 -2.45 6.28
CA GLU A 22 -1.48 -2.60 7.64
C GLU A 22 0.04 -2.75 7.65
N GLU A 23 0.58 -3.62 6.80
CA GLU A 23 2.03 -3.81 6.65
C GLU A 23 2.73 -2.55 6.15
N LEU A 24 2.18 -1.86 5.15
CA LEU A 24 2.74 -0.60 4.65
C LEU A 24 2.79 0.47 5.76
N ASN A 25 1.76 0.56 6.60
CA ASN A 25 1.74 1.48 7.73
C ASN A 25 2.76 1.09 8.81
N ALA A 26 2.89 -0.21 9.11
CA ALA A 26 3.89 -0.70 10.05
C ALA A 26 5.31 -0.38 9.58
N VAL A 27 5.59 -0.60 8.30
CA VAL A 27 6.88 -0.31 7.64
C VAL A 27 7.18 1.19 7.67
N ARG A 28 6.21 2.05 7.34
CA ARG A 28 6.35 3.52 7.44
C ARG A 28 6.68 3.97 8.86
N ASN A 29 6.02 3.40 9.87
CA ASN A 29 6.23 3.76 11.27
C ASN A 29 7.62 3.32 11.78
N GLN A 30 8.02 2.08 11.48
CA GLN A 30 9.35 1.57 11.83
C GLN A 30 10.46 2.41 11.19
N MET A 31 10.28 2.76 9.92
CA MET A 31 11.20 3.61 9.20
C MET A 31 11.29 4.99 9.85
N LYS A 32 10.15 5.61 10.16
CA LYS A 32 10.14 6.90 10.85
C LYS A 32 10.94 6.84 12.17
N SER A 33 10.73 5.82 12.99
CA SER A 33 11.46 5.64 14.25
C SER A 33 12.97 5.54 14.02
N MET A 34 13.40 4.71 13.06
CA MET A 34 14.81 4.55 12.75
C MET A 34 15.44 5.85 12.24
N PHE A 35 14.75 6.63 11.39
CA PHE A 35 15.26 7.93 10.95
C PHE A 35 15.41 8.91 12.11
N ASP A 36 14.40 8.98 12.98
CA ASP A 36 14.41 9.87 14.14
C ASP A 36 15.58 9.52 15.09
N GLU A 37 15.82 8.23 15.36
CA GLU A 37 16.94 7.73 16.17
C GLU A 37 18.31 8.03 15.54
N VAL A 38 18.44 7.86 14.22
CA VAL A 38 19.71 8.10 13.52
C VAL A 38 20.01 9.59 13.41
N ILE A 39 19.00 10.46 13.31
CA ILE A 39 19.17 11.91 13.39
C ILE A 39 19.73 12.30 14.76
N GLU A 40 19.21 11.71 15.85
CA GLU A 40 19.71 11.94 17.20
C GLU A 40 21.18 11.50 17.33
N LEU A 41 21.51 10.28 16.91
CA LEU A 41 22.89 9.76 16.91
C LEU A 41 23.84 10.62 16.05
N ASN A 42 23.35 11.18 14.94
CA ASN A 42 24.12 12.05 14.05
C ASN A 42 24.54 13.38 14.67
N THR A 43 23.94 13.79 15.79
CA THR A 43 24.37 14.98 16.55
C THR A 43 25.56 14.69 17.46
N MET A 44 25.89 13.41 17.70
CA MET A 44 26.89 13.02 18.69
C MET A 44 28.34 12.97 18.16
N TRP A 45 28.57 13.08 16.84
CA TRP A 45 29.91 12.93 16.26
C TRP A 45 30.08 13.75 14.97
N GLU A 46 30.82 14.86 15.00
CA GLU A 46 31.07 15.66 13.79
C GLU A 46 32.33 15.19 13.03
N GLY A 47 32.28 15.19 11.69
CA GLY A 47 33.42 14.84 10.84
C GLY A 47 33.04 14.48 9.40
N PRO A 48 34.03 14.32 8.50
CA PRO A 48 33.79 13.99 7.09
C PRO A 48 33.07 12.65 6.88
N ALA A 49 33.26 11.68 7.80
CA ALA A 49 32.53 10.41 7.79
C ALA A 49 31.04 10.57 8.13
N ASN A 50 30.71 11.43 9.11
CA ASN A 50 29.32 11.75 9.45
C ASN A 50 28.62 12.44 8.26
N ASN A 51 29.29 13.37 7.59
CA ASN A 51 28.73 14.06 6.41
C ASN A 51 28.38 13.08 5.28
N ALA A 52 29.29 12.15 4.95
CA ALA A 52 29.05 11.13 3.94
C ALA A 52 27.90 10.18 4.36
N PHE A 53 27.83 9.83 5.65
CA PHE A 53 26.73 9.03 6.18
C PHE A 53 25.38 9.77 6.08
N LYS A 54 25.31 11.05 6.46
CA LYS A 54 24.09 11.88 6.34
C LYS A 54 23.58 11.96 4.90
N GLU A 55 24.49 12.14 3.95
CA GLU A 55 24.15 12.19 2.53
C GLU A 55 23.53 10.87 2.06
N GLN A 56 24.22 9.75 2.31
CA GLN A 56 23.71 8.43 1.93
C GLN A 56 22.39 8.11 2.64
N PHE A 57 22.28 8.44 3.93
CA PHE A 57 21.10 8.17 4.73
C PHE A 57 19.88 8.99 4.26
N GLY A 58 20.11 10.22 3.78
CA GLY A 58 19.07 11.04 3.15
C GLY A 58 18.58 10.46 1.82
N ILE A 59 19.50 9.91 1.02
CA ILE A 59 19.15 9.19 -0.23
C ILE A 59 18.30 7.96 0.11
N ASP A 60 18.73 7.17 1.09
CA ASP A 60 18.02 5.95 1.50
C ASP A 60 16.59 6.29 1.99
N HIS A 61 16.40 7.39 2.72
CA HIS A 61 15.08 7.89 3.13
C HIS A 61 14.18 8.21 1.93
N ALA A 62 14.73 8.92 0.94
CA ALA A 62 13.99 9.31 -0.25
C ALA A 62 13.58 8.08 -1.07
N THR A 63 14.52 7.16 -1.32
CA THR A 63 14.25 5.90 -2.03
C THR A 63 13.20 5.06 -1.33
N PHE A 64 13.26 4.97 0.01
CA PHE A 64 12.26 4.22 0.76
C PHE A 64 10.87 4.87 0.72
N THR A 65 10.82 6.21 0.77
CA THR A 65 9.56 6.95 0.62
C THR A 65 8.93 6.73 -0.75
N GLU A 66 9.74 6.70 -1.81
CA GLU A 66 9.30 6.38 -3.17
C GLU A 66 8.78 4.94 -3.28
N LEU A 67 9.45 3.98 -2.63
CA LEU A 67 9.00 2.60 -2.57
C LEU A 67 7.63 2.50 -1.89
N CYS A 68 7.47 3.12 -0.72
CA CYS A 68 6.19 3.15 -0.01
C CYS A 68 5.07 3.76 -0.85
N THR A 69 5.37 4.84 -1.58
CA THR A 69 4.43 5.49 -2.49
C THR A 69 4.04 4.58 -3.65
N SER A 70 4.98 3.80 -4.18
CA SER A 70 4.72 2.85 -5.26
C SER A 70 3.83 1.70 -4.81
N VAL A 71 4.04 1.19 -3.59
CA VAL A 71 3.19 0.17 -2.98
C VAL A 71 1.79 0.70 -2.71
N GLU A 72 1.66 1.93 -2.23
CA GLU A 72 0.36 2.59 -2.02
C GLU A 72 -0.44 2.70 -3.32
N LYS A 73 0.18 3.16 -4.41
CA LYS A 73 -0.47 3.20 -5.74
C LYS A 73 -0.91 1.82 -6.22
N PHE A 74 -0.12 0.79 -5.94
CA PHE A 74 -0.50 -0.58 -6.29
C PHE A 74 -1.74 -1.05 -5.52
N ILE A 75 -1.80 -0.76 -4.21
CA ILE A 75 -2.98 -1.02 -3.38
C ILE A 75 -4.21 -0.27 -3.93
N GLU A 76 -4.07 1.00 -4.29
CA GLU A 76 -5.16 1.79 -4.89
C GLU A 76 -5.69 1.15 -6.19
N CYS A 77 -4.80 0.66 -7.06
CA CYS A 77 -5.20 -0.05 -8.27
C CYS A 77 -5.99 -1.33 -7.96
N MET A 78 -5.57 -2.11 -6.96
CA MET A 78 -6.28 -3.32 -6.54
C MET A 78 -7.68 -3.00 -5.98
N GLN A 79 -7.79 -1.97 -5.13
CA GLN A 79 -9.08 -1.51 -4.60
C GLN A 79 -10.01 -1.00 -5.70
N PHE A 80 -9.46 -0.28 -6.69
CA PHE A 80 -10.22 0.17 -7.85
C PHE A 80 -10.76 -1.02 -8.67
N ALA A 81 -9.92 -2.03 -8.93
CA ALA A 81 -10.34 -3.24 -9.62
C ALA A 81 -11.46 -3.97 -8.87
N SER A 82 -11.34 -4.16 -7.56
CA SER A 82 -12.38 -4.77 -6.71
C SER A 82 -13.74 -4.05 -6.83
N LYS A 83 -13.71 -2.71 -6.77
CA LYS A 83 -14.91 -1.87 -6.93
C LYS A 83 -15.57 -2.03 -8.29
N GLU A 84 -14.79 -2.04 -9.37
CA GLU A 84 -15.34 -2.18 -10.72
C GLU A 84 -15.97 -3.56 -10.95
N TYR A 85 -15.37 -4.64 -10.39
CA TYR A 85 -15.98 -5.97 -10.42
C TYR A 85 -17.32 -6.01 -9.67
N THR A 86 -17.36 -5.46 -8.45
CA THR A 86 -18.59 -5.40 -7.63
C THR A 86 -19.70 -4.59 -8.31
N LYS A 87 -19.35 -3.48 -8.97
CA LYS A 87 -20.29 -2.63 -9.70
C LYS A 87 -20.87 -3.33 -10.92
N CYS A 88 -20.03 -4.04 -11.69
CA CYS A 88 -20.47 -4.84 -12.82
C CYS A 88 -21.48 -5.92 -12.38
N GLU A 89 -21.19 -6.60 -11.27
CA GLU A 89 -22.07 -7.62 -10.71
C GLU A 89 -23.43 -7.06 -10.29
N SER A 90 -23.46 -5.93 -9.57
CA SER A 90 -24.70 -5.25 -9.18
C SER A 90 -25.57 -4.88 -10.39
N SER A 91 -24.94 -4.41 -11.48
CA SER A 91 -25.64 -4.06 -12.72
C SER A 91 -26.22 -5.28 -13.43
N ILE A 92 -25.51 -6.42 -13.43
CA ILE A 92 -26.00 -7.68 -14.01
C ILE A 92 -27.14 -8.25 -13.16
N GLY A 93 -26.99 -8.24 -11.83
CA GLY A 93 -28.03 -8.68 -10.90
C GLY A 93 -29.34 -7.92 -11.07
N GLN A 94 -29.28 -6.59 -11.25
CA GLN A 94 -30.44 -5.76 -11.55
C GLN A 94 -31.07 -6.11 -12.91
N SER A 95 -30.26 -6.38 -13.93
CA SER A 95 -30.75 -6.73 -15.27
C SER A 95 -31.45 -8.09 -15.29
N ILE A 96 -30.93 -9.09 -14.56
CA ILE A 96 -31.56 -10.40 -14.39
C ILE A 96 -32.86 -10.25 -13.59
N ALA A 97 -32.84 -9.51 -12.48
CA ALA A 97 -34.03 -9.27 -11.67
C ALA A 97 -35.16 -8.59 -12.48
N ALA A 98 -34.80 -7.69 -13.41
CA ALA A 98 -35.77 -7.04 -14.30
C ALA A 98 -36.37 -7.96 -15.37
N ILE A 99 -35.69 -9.06 -15.75
CA ILE A 99 -36.19 -10.05 -16.72
C ILE A 99 -36.98 -11.17 -16.03
N THR A 100 -36.73 -11.41 -14.74
CA THR A 100 -37.36 -12.48 -13.96
C THR A 100 -38.68 -12.04 -13.30
N LEU A 101 -39.07 -10.77 -13.49
CA LEU A 101 -40.37 -10.18 -13.13
C LEU A 101 -41.29 -10.14 -14.36
#